data_AF-A0A497TLR5-F1
#
_entry.id   AF-A0A497TLR5-F1
#
_cell.length_a   1.000
_cell.length_b   1.000
_cell.length_c   1.000
_cell.angle_alpha   90.00
_cell.angle_beta   90.00
_cell.angle_gamma   90.00
#
_symmetry.space_group_name_H-M   'P 1'
#
loop_
_entity.id
_entity.type
_entity.pdbx_description
1 polymer ?
#
loop_
_entity_poly.entity_id
_entity_poly.type
_entity_poly.pdbx_seq_one_letter_code
_entity_poly.pdbx_strand_id
1 'polypeptide(L)'
;MTCYCLGTNNNYCYLGQVASHSLNTVTFNITVNDSTPLGVYFLSVNVSYTNPGNEQKFWPEQEQQQLRVSEFGILEAVIHSNYSELDRGVLYNLTGFANNTNNQQALNVNLTWNLPEGWVNTSGSLTTSTPSLDPDNIFWNNITINITLAASLG
;
A
#
# COMPACT_ATOMS: atom_id res chain seq x y z
N MET A 1 0.96 8.52 -8.61
CA MET A 1 2.20 8.30 -9.37
C MET A 1 2.55 9.52 -10.21
N THR A 2 3.78 10.01 -10.11
CA THR A 2 4.32 11.06 -10.98
C THR A 2 5.65 10.62 -11.61
N CYS A 3 5.98 11.15 -12.78
CA CYS A 3 7.20 10.82 -13.53
C CYS A 3 7.76 12.10 -14.14
N TYR A 4 9.02 12.41 -13.82
CA TYR A 4 9.70 13.59 -14.34
C TYR A 4 11.10 13.25 -14.81
N CYS A 5 11.52 13.89 -15.90
CA CYS A 5 12.90 13.85 -16.35
C CYS A 5 13.79 14.57 -15.33
N LEU A 6 14.81 13.90 -14.82
CA LEU A 6 15.70 14.40 -13.79
C LEU A 6 16.36 15.72 -14.23
N GLY A 7 16.30 16.74 -13.38
CA GLY A 7 16.79 18.08 -13.69
C GLY A 7 15.79 18.97 -14.44
N THR A 8 14.57 18.47 -14.68
CA THR A 8 13.46 19.23 -15.26
C THR A 8 12.17 18.99 -14.46
N ASN A 9 11.10 19.73 -14.80
CA ASN A 9 9.74 19.47 -14.33
C ASN A 9 8.85 18.83 -15.42
N ASN A 10 9.47 18.37 -16.52
CA ASN A 10 8.75 17.80 -17.64
C ASN A 10 8.62 16.29 -17.51
N ASN A 11 7.56 15.72 -18.08
CA ASN A 11 7.39 14.28 -18.24
C ASN A 11 8.17 13.71 -19.45
N TYR A 12 9.04 14.52 -20.07
CA TYR A 12 9.90 14.14 -21.18
C TYR A 12 11.31 14.73 -20.99
N CYS A 13 12.31 14.06 -21.57
CA CYS A 13 13.68 14.56 -21.62
C CYS A 13 14.02 15.00 -23.05
N TYR A 14 14.51 16.23 -23.22
CA TYR A 14 15.07 16.69 -24.50
C TYR A 14 16.60 16.59 -24.46
N LEU A 15 17.15 15.71 -25.30
CA LEU A 15 18.59 15.47 -25.39
C LEU A 15 19.33 16.41 -26.35
N GLY A 16 18.61 17.23 -27.12
CA GLY A 16 19.23 18.10 -28.11
C GLY A 16 19.92 17.33 -29.24
N GLN A 17 21.04 17.89 -29.72
CA GLN A 17 21.87 17.25 -30.73
C GLN A 17 22.80 16.22 -30.09
N VAL A 18 22.67 14.97 -30.51
CA VAL A 18 23.54 13.88 -30.10
C VAL A 18 24.69 13.76 -31.11
N ALA A 19 25.92 13.91 -30.64
CA ALA A 19 27.11 13.80 -31.49
C ALA A 19 27.31 12.35 -31.98
N SER A 20 27.95 12.21 -33.14
CA SER A 20 28.31 10.90 -33.70
C SER A 20 29.17 10.12 -32.70
N HIS A 21 28.87 8.83 -32.51
CA HIS A 21 29.55 7.92 -31.58
C HIS A 21 29.51 8.36 -30.09
N SER A 22 28.58 9.24 -29.71
CA SER A 22 28.38 9.63 -28.31
C SER A 22 27.22 8.86 -27.67
N LEU A 23 27.37 8.54 -26.38
CA LEU A 23 26.32 7.98 -25.55
C LEU A 23 25.73 9.10 -24.68
N ASN A 24 24.43 9.31 -24.76
CA ASN A 24 23.70 10.21 -23.88
C ASN A 24 22.71 9.40 -23.05
N THR A 25 22.66 9.67 -21.75
CA THR A 25 21.77 8.98 -20.81
C THR A 25 20.79 9.99 -20.24
N VAL A 26 19.53 9.58 -20.13
CA VAL A 26 18.50 10.32 -19.42
C VAL A 26 17.98 9.49 -18.26
N THR A 27 17.61 10.16 -17.18
CA THR A 27 17.05 9.51 -16.00
C THR A 27 15.66 10.07 -15.75
N PHE A 28 14.69 9.20 -15.55
CA PHE A 28 13.36 9.57 -15.08
C PHE A 28 13.25 9.25 -13.59
N ASN A 29 12.74 10.19 -12.81
CA ASN A 29 12.41 9.97 -11.42
C ASN A 29 10.91 9.69 -11.30
N ILE A 30 10.57 8.54 -10.72
CA ILE A 30 9.20 8.06 -10.60
C ILE A 30 8.88 7.96 -9.12
N THR A 31 7.82 8.66 -8.69
CA THR A 31 7.36 8.60 -7.30
C THR A 31 5.92 8.11 -7.22
N VAL A 32 5.69 7.24 -6.24
CA VAL A 32 4.36 6.75 -5.85
C VAL A 32 4.02 7.33 -4.48
N ASN A 33 2.74 7.35 -4.16
CA ASN A 33 2.21 7.85 -2.90
C ASN A 33 1.08 6.95 -2.42
N ASP A 34 0.57 7.19 -1.21
CA ASP A 34 -0.46 6.35 -0.58
C ASP A 34 -1.79 6.31 -1.34
N SER A 35 -2.04 7.26 -2.25
CA SER A 35 -3.21 7.23 -3.14
C SER A 35 -2.98 6.45 -4.44
N THR A 36 -1.75 5.99 -4.69
CA THR A 36 -1.44 5.13 -5.84
C THR A 36 -1.96 3.72 -5.57
N PRO A 37 -2.87 3.17 -6.40
CA PRO A 37 -3.42 1.84 -6.17
C PRO A 37 -2.33 0.76 -6.11
N LEU A 38 -2.62 -0.31 -5.36
CA LEU A 38 -1.77 -1.49 -5.35
C LEU A 38 -1.83 -2.19 -6.71
N GLY A 39 -0.69 -2.67 -7.19
CA GLY A 39 -0.62 -3.37 -8.45
C GLY A 39 0.77 -3.48 -9.05
N VAL A 40 0.83 -4.06 -10.24
CA VAL A 40 2.02 -4.12 -11.08
C VAL A 40 1.82 -3.16 -12.25
N TYR A 41 2.74 -2.24 -12.40
CA TYR A 41 2.77 -1.24 -13.45
C TYR A 41 3.93 -1.53 -14.40
N PHE A 42 3.66 -1.46 -15.70
CA PHE A 42 4.69 -1.55 -16.73
C PHE A 42 5.01 -0.15 -17.21
N LEU A 43 6.29 0.20 -17.10
CA LEU A 43 6.83 1.50 -17.45
C LEU A 43 7.67 1.35 -18.70
N SER A 44 7.42 2.17 -19.71
CA SER A 44 8.18 2.16 -20.95
C SER A 44 8.36 3.57 -21.46
N VAL A 45 9.38 3.80 -22.29
CA VAL A 45 9.65 5.12 -22.87
C VAL A 45 9.43 5.13 -24.37
N ASN A 46 8.88 6.22 -24.87
CA ASN A 46 8.75 6.46 -26.30
C ASN A 46 9.91 7.35 -26.75
N VAL A 47 10.60 6.95 -27.81
CA VAL A 47 11.75 7.68 -28.34
C VAL A 47 11.39 8.26 -29.71
N SER A 48 11.53 9.57 -29.86
CA SER A 48 11.46 10.25 -31.14
C SER A 48 12.83 10.82 -31.52
N TYR A 49 13.17 10.71 -32.80
CA TYR A 49 14.45 11.16 -33.33
C TYR A 49 14.27 11.76 -34.71
N THR A 50 14.89 12.91 -34.95
CA THR A 50 15.01 13.50 -36.30
C THR A 50 16.46 13.39 -36.74
N ASN A 51 16.69 12.76 -37.89
CA ASN A 51 18.04 12.66 -38.44
C ASN A 51 18.48 13.97 -39.11
N PRO A 52 19.77 14.12 -39.45
CA PRO A 52 20.27 15.32 -40.14
C PRO A 52 19.61 15.60 -41.50
N GLY A 53 18.98 14.60 -42.11
CA GLY A 53 18.20 14.72 -43.35
C GLY A 53 16.74 15.13 -43.14
N ASN A 54 16.36 15.55 -41.92
CA ASN A 54 15.01 15.90 -41.50
C ASN A 54 13.98 14.75 -41.55
N GLU A 55 14.44 13.51 -41.58
CA GLU A 55 13.56 12.34 -41.47
C GLU A 55 13.30 12.04 -39.99
N GLN A 56 12.02 11.81 -39.66
CA GLN A 56 11.61 11.46 -38.30
C GLN A 56 11.48 9.95 -38.13
N LYS A 57 11.95 9.46 -36.98
CA LYS A 57 11.75 8.09 -36.50
C LYS A 57 11.09 8.13 -35.13
N PHE A 58 10.23 7.15 -34.89
CA PHE A 58 9.53 6.97 -33.64
C PHE A 58 9.59 5.49 -33.22
N TRP A 59 10.02 5.25 -31.99
CA TRP A 59 10.08 3.92 -31.38
C TRP A 59 9.26 3.94 -30.09
N PRO A 60 8.06 3.34 -30.09
CA PRO A 60 7.23 3.25 -28.89
C PRO A 60 7.75 2.18 -27.94
N GLU A 61 7.41 2.31 -26.66
CA GLU A 61 7.48 1.25 -25.65
C GLU A 61 8.87 0.60 -25.50
N GLN A 62 9.93 1.40 -25.61
CA GLN A 62 11.30 0.92 -25.44
C GLN A 62 11.58 0.63 -23.95
N GLU A 63 12.37 -0.42 -23.72
CA GLU A 63 12.91 -0.81 -22.39
C GLU A 63 11.84 -0.90 -21.30
N GLN A 64 10.86 -1.80 -21.48
CA GLN A 64 9.80 -2.02 -20.50
C GLN A 64 10.38 -2.47 -19.15
N GLN A 65 10.10 -1.69 -18.12
CA GLN A 65 10.44 -1.95 -16.72
C GLN A 65 9.18 -2.26 -15.92
N GLN A 66 9.32 -3.06 -14.87
CA GLN A 66 8.22 -3.42 -13.99
C GLN A 66 8.34 -2.67 -12.65
N LEU A 67 7.32 -1.89 -12.30
CA LEU A 67 7.17 -1.25 -10.99
C LEU A 67 6.06 -1.97 -10.22
N ARG A 68 6.39 -2.53 -9.05
CA ARG A 68 5.40 -3.12 -8.15
C ARG A 68 5.07 -2.13 -7.04
N VAL A 69 3.80 -1.77 -6.95
CA VAL A 69 3.24 -1.03 -5.81
C VAL A 69 2.47 -2.05 -4.98
N SER A 70 2.98 -2.33 -3.79
CA SER A 70 2.36 -3.27 -2.85
C SER A 70 2.24 -2.64 -1.48
N GLU A 71 1.31 -3.13 -0.69
CA GLU A 71 1.33 -2.90 0.75
C GLU A 71 2.68 -3.43 1.29
N PHE A 72 3.40 -2.55 1.98
CA PHE A 72 4.66 -2.90 2.62
C PHE A 72 4.39 -3.42 4.03
N GLY A 73 5.03 -4.55 4.35
CA GLY A 73 5.03 -5.11 5.69
C GLY A 73 3.91 -6.11 5.92
N ILE A 74 4.30 -7.37 6.17
CA ILE A 74 3.41 -8.32 6.81
C ILE A 74 3.12 -7.77 8.20
N LEU A 75 1.90 -7.28 8.43
CA LEU A 75 1.37 -7.06 9.77
C LEU A 75 0.85 -8.42 10.26
N GLU A 76 1.47 -8.96 11.29
CA GLU A 76 0.85 -10.08 11.99
C GLU A 76 -0.30 -9.50 12.82
N ALA A 77 -1.53 -9.83 12.43
CA ALA A 77 -2.72 -9.51 13.21
C ALA A 77 -3.01 -10.68 14.15
N VAL A 78 -2.79 -10.46 15.45
CA VAL A 78 -3.06 -11.47 16.47
C VAL A 78 -4.31 -11.05 17.24
N ILE A 79 -5.29 -11.95 17.26
CA ILE A 79 -6.50 -11.80 18.06
C ILE A 79 -6.33 -12.66 19.30
N HIS A 80 -6.52 -12.06 20.47
CA HIS A 80 -6.45 -12.75 21.75
C HIS A 80 -7.81 -12.67 22.45
N SER A 81 -8.38 -13.84 22.75
CA SER A 81 -9.55 -13.98 23.62
C SER A 81 -9.23 -14.97 24.72
N ASN A 82 -9.45 -14.58 25.98
CA ASN A 82 -9.28 -15.45 27.14
C ASN A 82 -10.48 -16.38 27.38
N TYR A 83 -11.39 -16.48 26.41
CA TYR A 83 -12.66 -17.20 26.55
C TYR A 83 -12.67 -18.37 25.58
N SER A 84 -12.92 -19.57 26.10
CA SER A 84 -13.17 -20.79 25.31
C SER A 84 -14.64 -20.95 24.94
N GLU A 85 -15.54 -20.39 25.75
CA GLU A 85 -16.99 -20.43 25.60
C GLU A 85 -17.56 -19.06 25.96
N LEU A 86 -18.66 -18.70 25.32
CA LEU A 86 -19.31 -17.42 25.51
C LEU A 86 -20.82 -17.59 25.69
N ASP A 87 -21.36 -16.96 26.71
CA ASP A 87 -22.75 -17.01 27.11
C ASP A 87 -23.52 -15.79 26.61
N ARG A 88 -24.80 -16.00 26.35
CA ARG A 88 -25.71 -14.92 25.95
C ARG A 88 -26.01 -13.98 27.12
N GLY A 89 -26.06 -12.69 26.84
CA GLY A 89 -26.33 -11.63 27.82
C GLY A 89 -25.14 -11.24 28.70
N VAL A 90 -23.96 -11.82 28.46
CA VAL A 90 -22.72 -11.51 29.18
C VAL A 90 -21.85 -10.60 28.32
N LEU A 91 -21.15 -9.68 28.99
CA LEU A 91 -20.18 -8.78 28.36
C LEU A 91 -18.80 -9.42 28.33
N TYR A 92 -18.15 -9.41 27.16
CA TYR A 92 -16.81 -9.95 26.97
C TYR A 92 -15.87 -8.91 26.39
N ASN A 93 -14.64 -8.85 26.91
CA ASN A 93 -13.60 -7.97 26.39
C ASN A 93 -12.73 -8.73 25.38
N LEU A 94 -12.74 -8.28 24.14
CA LEU A 94 -11.86 -8.80 23.09
C LEU A 94 -10.69 -7.86 22.89
N THR A 95 -9.50 -8.43 22.74
CA THR A 95 -8.26 -7.69 22.53
C THR A 95 -7.59 -8.20 21.27
N GLY A 96 -7.20 -7.30 20.38
CA GLY A 96 -6.50 -7.63 19.15
C GLY A 96 -5.41 -6.61 18.90
N PHE A 97 -4.34 -7.04 18.25
CA PHE A 97 -3.26 -6.14 17.89
C PHE A 97 -2.64 -6.48 16.55
N ALA A 98 -2.06 -5.45 15.94
CA ALA A 98 -1.14 -5.59 14.83
C ALA A 98 0.29 -5.43 15.37
N ASN A 99 1.16 -6.36 15.02
CA ASN A 99 2.59 -6.27 15.30
C ASN A 99 3.36 -6.05 14.00
N ASN A 100 4.20 -5.02 13.96
CA ASN A 100 5.12 -4.82 12.84
C ASN A 100 6.41 -5.61 13.09
N THR A 101 6.44 -6.85 12.58
CA THR A 101 7.59 -7.77 12.71
C THR A 101 8.69 -7.52 11.69
N ASN A 102 8.64 -6.41 10.96
CA ASN A 102 9.61 -6.07 9.91
C ASN A 102 10.54 -4.95 10.35
N ASN A 103 11.66 -4.77 9.64
CA ASN A 103 12.68 -3.76 9.94
C ASN A 103 12.36 -2.36 9.38
N GLN A 104 11.13 -2.14 8.88
CA GLN A 104 10.69 -0.86 8.29
C GLN A 104 9.30 -0.46 8.80
N GLN A 105 9.03 0.85 8.84
CA GLN A 105 7.75 1.40 9.27
C GLN A 105 6.61 0.97 8.32
N ALA A 106 5.52 0.46 8.88
CA ALA A 106 4.27 0.19 8.17
C ALA A 106 3.40 1.45 8.16
N LEU A 107 2.75 1.75 7.04
CA LEU A 107 1.91 2.94 6.87
C LEU A 107 0.43 2.54 6.76
N ASN A 108 -0.45 3.44 7.21
CA ASN A 108 -1.91 3.32 7.08
C ASN A 108 -2.46 2.00 7.68
N VAL A 109 -1.97 1.63 8.87
CA VAL A 109 -2.38 0.40 9.56
C VAL A 109 -3.82 0.52 10.06
N ASN A 110 -4.66 -0.46 9.73
CA ASN A 110 -6.05 -0.53 10.17
C ASN A 110 -6.37 -1.88 10.81
N LEU A 111 -7.01 -1.85 11.98
CA LEU A 111 -7.53 -3.02 12.68
C LEU A 111 -9.05 -2.97 12.71
N THR A 112 -9.69 -3.97 12.09
CA THR A 112 -11.16 -4.06 11.98
C THR A 112 -11.68 -5.37 12.58
N TRP A 113 -12.65 -5.25 13.48
CA TRP A 113 -13.41 -6.35 14.05
C TRP A 113 -14.65 -6.65 13.22
N ASN A 114 -14.75 -7.86 12.69
CA ASN A 114 -15.95 -8.37 12.04
C ASN A 114 -16.67 -9.30 13.01
N LEU A 115 -17.76 -8.82 13.61
CA LEU A 115 -18.53 -9.58 14.58
C LEU A 115 -19.55 -10.50 13.89
N PRO A 116 -19.75 -11.74 14.38
CA PRO A 116 -20.82 -12.61 13.91
C PRO A 116 -22.22 -12.03 14.13
N GLU A 117 -23.21 -12.59 13.44
CA GLU A 117 -24.60 -12.21 13.67
C GLU A 117 -25.02 -12.46 15.13
N GLY A 118 -25.77 -11.49 15.69
CA GLY A 118 -26.21 -11.53 17.07
C GLY A 118 -25.18 -11.05 18.10
N TRP A 119 -23.96 -10.70 17.68
CA TRP A 119 -22.95 -10.08 18.53
C TRP A 119 -23.02 -8.56 18.37
N VAL A 120 -23.00 -7.84 19.48
CA VAL A 120 -23.12 -6.39 19.49
C VAL A 120 -21.91 -5.79 20.20
N ASN A 121 -21.23 -4.84 19.55
CA ASN A 121 -20.22 -4.04 20.21
C ASN A 121 -20.90 -3.03 21.15
N THR A 122 -20.51 -3.05 22.42
CA THR A 122 -21.01 -2.19 23.48
C THR A 122 -20.01 -1.11 23.89
N SER A 123 -18.71 -1.31 23.63
CA SER A 123 -17.66 -0.35 23.99
C SER A 123 -16.42 -0.50 23.10
N GLY A 124 -15.73 0.61 22.83
CA GLY A 124 -14.60 0.65 21.88
C GLY A 124 -15.05 0.76 20.42
N SER A 125 -14.09 0.91 19.52
CA SER A 125 -14.34 1.08 18.09
C SER A 125 -14.11 -0.21 17.32
N LEU A 126 -15.06 -0.61 16.47
CA LEU A 126 -14.89 -1.78 15.59
C LEU A 126 -13.72 -1.61 14.63
N THR A 127 -13.43 -0.37 14.25
CA THR A 127 -12.32 -0.01 13.35
C THR A 127 -11.47 1.06 14.00
N THR A 128 -10.16 0.81 14.08
CA THR A 128 -9.15 1.79 14.52
C THR A 128 -8.00 1.82 13.53
N SER A 129 -7.45 3.01 13.29
CA SER A 129 -6.32 3.18 12.36
C SER A 129 -5.23 4.05 12.96
N THR A 130 -4.00 3.84 12.48
CA THR A 130 -2.84 4.71 12.73
C THR A 130 -2.15 4.99 11.41
N PRO A 131 -1.70 6.24 11.16
CA PRO A 131 -1.00 6.59 9.92
C PRO A 131 0.32 5.82 9.75
N SER A 132 0.92 5.39 10.87
CA SER A 132 2.20 4.67 10.86
C SER A 132 2.37 3.78 12.08
N LEU A 133 3.10 2.68 11.92
CA LEU A 133 3.53 1.76 12.96
C LEU A 133 5.01 1.39 12.75
N ASP A 134 5.88 1.81 13.66
CA ASP A 134 7.32 1.55 13.59
C ASP A 134 7.66 0.05 13.73
N PRO A 135 8.86 -0.38 13.29
CA PRO A 135 9.39 -1.72 13.58
C PRO A 135 9.29 -2.10 15.05
N ASP A 136 8.94 -3.35 15.32
CA ASP A 136 8.81 -3.95 16.67
C ASP A 136 7.78 -3.27 17.59
N ASN A 137 6.95 -2.36 17.05
CA ASN A 137 5.86 -1.74 17.78
C ASN A 137 4.52 -2.46 17.55
N ILE A 138 3.66 -2.34 18.56
CA ILE A 138 2.35 -2.97 18.61
C ILE A 138 1.26 -1.90 18.60
N PHE A 139 0.26 -2.08 17.75
CA PHE A 139 -0.95 -1.26 17.70
C PHE A 139 -2.16 -2.07 18.16
N TRP A 140 -2.87 -1.58 19.20
CA TRP A 140 -3.97 -2.31 19.83
C TRP A 140 -5.35 -1.81 19.38
N ASN A 141 -6.30 -2.75 19.30
CA ASN A 141 -7.72 -2.46 19.22
C ASN A 141 -8.47 -3.37 20.22
N ASN A 142 -9.13 -2.75 21.20
CA ASN A 142 -9.86 -3.45 22.25
C ASN A 142 -11.35 -3.06 22.19
N ILE A 143 -12.23 -4.05 22.26
CA ILE A 143 -13.69 -3.85 22.23
C ILE A 143 -14.37 -4.67 23.33
N THR A 144 -15.57 -4.24 23.74
CA THR A 144 -16.45 -5.02 24.61
C THR A 144 -17.68 -5.44 23.85
N ILE A 145 -17.97 -6.73 23.78
CA ILE A 145 -19.11 -7.28 23.06
C ILE A 145 -20.18 -7.82 24.00
N ASN A 146 -21.41 -7.91 23.52
CA ASN A 146 -22.52 -8.62 24.13
C ASN A 146 -23.12 -9.60 23.12
N ILE A 147 -23.37 -10.84 23.54
CA ILE A 147 -24.00 -11.86 22.70
C ILE A 147 -25.51 -11.87 22.98
N THR A 148 -26.29 -11.53 21.95
CA THR A 148 -27.75 -11.44 22.06
C THR A 148 -28.44 -12.80 21.85
N LEU A 149 -29.74 -12.84 22.11
CA LEU A 149 -30.58 -14.02 21.83
C LEU A 149 -30.64 -14.40 20.34
N ALA A 150 -30.29 -13.48 19.44
CA ALA A 150 -30.25 -13.70 18.01
C ALA A 150 -28.98 -14.43 17.53
N ALA A 151 -27.97 -14.60 18.40
CA ALA A 151 -26.76 -15.33 18.02
C ALA A 151 -27.08 -16.80 17.76
N SER A 152 -26.57 -17.33 16.64
CA SER A 152 -26.65 -18.76 16.35
C SER A 152 -25.85 -19.54 17.39
N LEU A 153 -26.44 -20.59 17.95
CA LEU A 153 -25.69 -21.55 18.75
C LEU A 153 -24.73 -22.30 17.81
N GLY A 154 -23.45 -22.30 18.16
CA GLY A 154 -22.41 -23.07 17.47
C GLY A 154 -22.60 -24.57 17.68
#